data_AF-A0A934EW76-F1
#
_entry.id   AF-A0A934EW76-F1
#
_cell.length_a   1.000
_cell.length_b   1.000
_cell.length_c   1.000
_cell.angle_alpha   90.00
_cell.angle_beta   90.00
_cell.angle_gamma   90.00
#
_symmetry.space_group_name_H-M   'P 1'
#
loop_
_entity.id
_entity.type
_entity.pdbx_description
1 polymer ?
#
loop_
_entity_poly.entity_id
_entity_poly.type
_entity_poly.pdbx_seq_one_letter_code
_entity_poly.pdbx_strand_id
1 'polypeptide(L)'
;MAKNTKNKTRKILVILSDRLNRTKKPLNLELLCKPDGTILKETRLKRLPTEPCYEEVWQNDDGKSSLDTCTSMSRLYRHALEKPASRRS
;
A
#
# COMPACT_ATOMS: atom_id res chain seq x y z
N MET A 1 -7.36 -13.30 -32.57
CA MET A 1 -7.78 -12.29 -31.56
C MET A 1 -6.93 -12.46 -30.32
N ALA A 2 -5.82 -11.74 -30.22
CA ALA A 2 -4.92 -11.82 -29.06
C ALA A 2 -5.61 -11.16 -27.86
N LYS A 3 -5.89 -11.94 -26.81
CA LYS A 3 -6.41 -11.41 -25.55
C LYS A 3 -5.30 -10.53 -24.97
N ASN A 4 -5.46 -9.21 -25.07
CA ASN A 4 -4.57 -8.23 -24.46
C ASN A 4 -4.60 -8.42 -22.94
N THR A 5 -3.72 -9.27 -22.42
CA THR A 5 -3.56 -9.54 -20.99
C THR A 5 -3.00 -8.28 -20.35
N LYS A 6 -3.94 -7.43 -19.95
CA LYS A 6 -3.82 -6.36 -18.96
C LYS A 6 -2.63 -6.63 -18.03
N ASN A 7 -1.62 -5.77 -18.10
CA ASN A 7 -0.70 -5.53 -17.00
C ASN A 7 -1.53 -5.30 -15.74
N LYS A 8 -1.77 -6.36 -14.96
CA LYS A 8 -2.64 -6.33 -13.78
C LYS A 8 -1.81 -5.82 -12.61
N THR A 9 -1.32 -4.58 -12.74
CA THR A 9 -0.52 -3.95 -11.71
C THR A 9 -1.41 -3.61 -10.53
N ARG A 10 -1.00 -4.07 -9.35
CA ARG A 10 -1.65 -3.78 -8.08
C ARG A 10 -1.09 -2.52 -7.48
N LYS A 11 -1.99 -1.66 -7.01
CA LYS A 11 -1.62 -0.49 -6.21
C LYS A 11 -1.76 -0.85 -4.75
N ILE A 12 -0.65 -0.79 -4.02
CA ILE A 12 -0.59 -1.10 -2.60
C ILE A 12 -0.17 0.17 -1.86
N LEU A 13 -0.87 0.50 -0.79
CA LEU A 13 -0.46 1.57 0.13
C LEU A 13 0.26 0.94 1.31
N VAL A 14 1.46 1.43 1.63
CA VAL A 14 2.19 1.06 2.84
C VAL A 14 2.29 2.26 3.76
N ILE A 15 1.82 2.10 4.99
CA ILE A 15 1.85 3.12 6.04
C ILE A 15 2.94 2.72 7.04
N LEU A 16 4.06 3.44 7.01
CA LEU A 16 5.14 3.28 7.97
C LEU A 16 4.89 4.22 9.14
N SER A 17 4.66 3.67 10.31
CA SER A 17 4.37 4.37 11.55
C SER A 17 5.35 3.96 12.62
N ASP A 18 5.59 4.83 13.59
CA ASP A 18 6.47 4.56 14.73
C ASP A 18 5.60 4.40 15.98
N ARG A 19 5.45 3.16 16.46
CA ARG A 19 4.62 2.89 17.65
C ARG A 19 5.17 3.56 18.90
N LEU A 20 6.49 3.69 18.99
CA LEU A 20 7.20 4.26 20.15
C LEU A 20 7.18 5.79 20.12
N ASN A 21 7.11 6.40 18.94
CA ASN A 21 7.14 7.84 18.71
C ASN A 21 5.88 8.31 17.96
N ARG A 22 4.75 8.35 18.66
CA ARG A 22 3.45 8.80 18.10
C ARG A 22 3.43 10.24 17.57
N THR A 23 4.41 11.06 17.94
CA THR A 23 4.58 12.43 17.42
C THR A 23 5.21 12.48 16.03
N LYS A 24 5.95 11.44 15.62
CA LYS A 24 6.49 11.36 14.26
C LYS A 24 5.35 11.08 13.29
N LYS A 25 5.30 11.86 12.21
CA LYS A 25 4.31 11.66 11.15
C LYS A 25 4.57 10.33 10.44
N PRO A 26 3.53 9.51 10.22
CA PRO A 26 3.69 8.28 9.47
C PRO A 26 4.05 8.59 8.01
N LEU A 27 4.91 7.75 7.43
CA LEU A 27 5.36 7.84 6.06
C LEU A 27 4.48 6.93 5.20
N ASN A 28 3.86 7.49 4.17
CA ASN A 28 2.97 6.75 3.29
C ASN A 28 3.70 6.47 1.97
N LEU A 29 3.73 5.21 1.55
CA LEU A 29 4.36 4.75 0.32
C LEU A 29 3.30 4.14 -0.60
N GLU A 30 3.20 4.66 -1.81
CA GLU A 30 2.48 3.98 -2.89
C GLU A 30 3.43 3.02 -3.59
N LEU A 31 3.07 1.75 -3.59
CA LEU A 31 3.74 0.70 -4.35
C LEU A 31 2.88 0.28 -5.54
N LEU A 32 3.48 0.31 -6.72
CA LEU A 32 2.94 -0.32 -7.90
C LEU A 32 3.62 -1.68 -8.06
N CYS A 33 2.88 -2.76 -7.80
CA CYS A 33 3.40 -4.12 -7.87
C CYS A 33 2.76 -4.90 -9.02
N LYS A 34 3.45 -5.91 -9.53
CA LYS A 34 2.86 -6.93 -10.38
C LYS A 34 2.07 -7.96 -9.54
N PRO A 35 1.20 -8.78 -10.15
CA PRO A 35 0.46 -9.79 -9.42
C PRO A 35 1.36 -10.90 -8.84
N ASP A 36 2.58 -11.07 -9.35
CA ASP A 36 3.59 -11.99 -8.82
C ASP A 36 4.33 -11.45 -7.57
N GLY A 37 4.11 -10.18 -7.21
CA GLY A 37 4.79 -9.54 -6.08
C GLY A 37 5.99 -8.66 -6.46
N THR A 38 6.43 -8.65 -7.72
CA THR A 38 7.50 -7.75 -8.17
C THR A 38 7.07 -6.28 -8.05
N ILE A 39 7.81 -5.49 -7.28
CA ILE A 39 7.63 -4.05 -7.16
C ILE A 39 8.14 -3.37 -8.43
N LEU A 40 7.29 -2.64 -9.12
CA LEU A 40 7.64 -1.87 -10.32
C LEU A 40 7.99 -0.42 -10.01
N LYS A 41 7.31 0.16 -9.01
CA LYS A 41 7.52 1.55 -8.62
C LYS A 41 7.19 1.74 -7.16
N GLU A 42 8.07 2.43 -6.46
CA GLU A 42 7.82 2.97 -5.12
C GLU A 42 7.69 4.49 -5.24
N THR A 43 6.69 5.07 -4.57
CA THR A 43 6.51 6.53 -4.53
C THR A 43 6.16 6.98 -3.12
N ARG A 44 6.95 7.91 -2.58
CA ARG A 44 6.71 8.54 -1.28
C ARG A 44 5.59 9.56 -1.38
N LEU A 45 4.49 9.30 -0.69
CA LEU A 45 3.34 10.19 -0.64
C LEU A 45 3.49 11.20 0.50
N LYS A 46 3.47 12.49 0.14
CA LYS A 46 3.44 13.59 1.12
C LYS A 46 2.09 13.70 1.83
N ARG A 47 1.01 13.23 1.19
CA ARG A 47 -0.36 13.19 1.71
C ARG A 47 -1.02 11.89 1.30
N LEU A 48 -1.87 11.35 2.18
CA LEU A 48 -2.75 10.25 1.83
C LEU A 48 -3.76 10.73 0.78
N PRO A 49 -4.09 9.90 -0.23
CA PRO A 49 -5.19 10.21 -1.12
C PRO A 49 -6.51 10.22 -0.34
N THR A 50 -7.46 10.97 -0.85
CA THR A 50 -8.82 11.10 -0.31
C THR A 50 -9.77 10.02 -0.78
N GLU A 51 -9.39 9.27 -1.81
CA GLU A 51 -10.26 8.26 -2.45
C GLU A 51 -9.70 6.84 -2.27
N PRO A 52 -10.57 5.82 -2.17
CA PRO A 52 -10.18 4.41 -2.09
C PRO A 52 -9.64 3.89 -3.43
N CYS A 53 -8.34 4.06 -3.63
CA CYS A 53 -7.64 3.75 -4.88
C CYS A 53 -6.72 2.52 -4.80
N TYR A 54 -6.45 2.00 -3.61
CA TYR A 54 -5.52 0.90 -3.39
C TYR A 54 -6.22 -0.45 -3.34
N GLU A 55 -5.62 -1.48 -3.90
CA GLU A 55 -6.13 -2.84 -3.74
C GLU A 55 -5.82 -3.42 -2.37
N GLU A 56 -4.69 -3.02 -1.79
CA GLU A 56 -4.26 -3.48 -0.47
C GLU A 56 -3.66 -2.31 0.31
N VAL A 57 -3.90 -2.30 1.62
CA VAL A 57 -3.28 -1.36 2.54
C VAL A 57 -2.50 -2.17 3.56
N TRP A 58 -1.24 -1.82 3.75
CA TRP A 58 -0.31 -2.47 4.67
C TRP A 58 0.20 -1.42 5.65
N GLN A 59 0.49 -1.84 6.87
CA GLN A 59 1.04 -1.01 7.91
C GLN A 59 2.25 -1.68 8.54
N ASN A 60 3.26 -0.89 8.86
CA ASN A 60 4.36 -1.26 9.74
C ASN A 60 4.42 -0.25 10.89
N ASP A 61 4.57 -0.74 12.11
CA ASP A 61 4.62 0.09 13.32
C ASP A 61 6.03 0.15 13.97
N ASP A 62 7.05 -0.36 13.26
CA ASP A 62 8.43 -0.51 13.73
C ASP A 62 9.22 0.82 13.76
N GLY A 63 8.66 1.90 13.20
CA GLY A 63 9.31 3.21 13.14
C GLY A 63 10.39 3.35 12.06
N LYS A 64 10.42 2.41 11.12
CA LYS A 64 11.32 2.45 9.96
C LYS A 64 10.85 3.46 8.92
N SER A 65 11.80 4.03 8.20
CA SER A 65 11.52 5.00 7.12
C SER A 65 11.63 4.40 5.71
N SER A 66 12.06 3.14 5.62
CA SER A 66 12.29 2.43 4.36
C SER A 66 11.71 1.02 4.42
N LEU A 67 11.05 0.61 3.34
CA LEU A 67 10.43 -0.71 3.18
C LEU A 67 11.42 -1.86 3.30
N ASP A 68 12.62 -1.69 2.73
CA ASP A 68 13.74 -2.63 2.78
C ASP A 68 14.21 -2.96 4.20
N THR A 69 14.04 -2.03 5.14
CA THR A 69 14.40 -2.24 6.56
C THR A 69 13.25 -2.78 7.41
N CYS A 70 12.04 -2.89 6.86
CA CYS A 70 10.88 -3.44 7.57
C CYS A 70 10.94 -4.96 7.58
N THR A 71 10.99 -5.55 8.78
CA THR A 71 11.00 -7.01 8.97
C THR A 71 9.62 -7.65 8.99
N SER A 72 8.59 -6.86 9.35
CA SER A 72 7.21 -7.33 9.47
C SER A 72 6.25 -6.30 8.88
N MET A 73 5.24 -6.73 8.13
CA MET A 73 4.18 -5.85 7.65
C MET A 73 2.83 -6.49 7.93
N SER A 74 1.90 -5.68 8.44
CA SER A 74 0.54 -6.11 8.76
C SER A 74 -0.42 -5.57 7.71
N ARG A 75 -1.21 -6.44 7.08
CA ARG A 75 -2.25 -5.99 6.14
C ARG A 75 -3.45 -5.42 6.90
N LEU A 76 -3.82 -4.19 6.56
CA LEU A 76 -5.03 -3.53 7.06
C LEU A 76 -6.21 -3.83 6.14
N TYR A 77 -7.07 -4.74 6.58
CA TYR A 77 -8.31 -5.07 5.88
C TYR A 77 -9.39 -4.01 6.12
N ARG A 78 -10.25 -3.75 5.12
CA ARG A 78 -11.37 -2.78 5.20
C ARG A 78 -10.91 -1.36 5.53
N HIS A 79 -9.69 -1.01 5.15
CA HIS A 79 -9.19 0.35 5.32
C HIS A 79 -9.99 1.31 4.43
N ALA A 80 -10.19 2.56 4.86
CA ALA A 80 -10.96 3.54 4.11
C ALA A 80 -10.40 3.85 2.70
N LEU A 81 -9.10 3.58 2.50
CA LEU A 81 -8.41 3.73 1.22
C LEU A 81 -8.26 2.44 0.42
N GLU A 82 -8.67 1.31 1.00
CA GLU A 82 -8.80 0.04 0.29
C GLU A 82 -10.01 0.15 -0.63
N LYS A 83 -9.83 -0.20 -1.90
CA LYS A 83 -10.91 -0.27 -2.88
C LYS A 83 -11.99 -1.17 -2.31
N PRO A 84 -13.25 -0.70 -2.23
CA PRO A 84 -14.33 -1.55 -1.79
C PRO A 84 -14.33 -2.77 -2.72
N ALA A 85 -14.16 -3.96 -2.14
CA ALA A 85 -14.36 -5.19 -2.88
C ALA A 85 -15.74 -5.05 -3.50
N SER A 86 -15.81 -4.92 -4.83
CA SER A 86 -17.05 -4.68 -5.56
C SER A 86 -18.03 -5.74 -5.10
N ARG A 87 -18.93 -5.35 -4.19
CA ARG A 87 -19.96 -6.20 -3.65
C ARG A 87 -20.93 -6.29 -4.80
N ARG A 88 -20.70 -7.26 -5.69
CA ARG A 88 -21.69 -7.68 -6.69
C ARG A 88 -22.95 -7.98 -5.89
N SER A 89 -23.93 -7.10 -6.00
CA SER A 89 -25.32 -7.39 -5.71
C SER A 89 -26.05 -7.63 -7.02
#